data_AF-A0A940S315-F1
#
_entry.id   AF-A0A940S315-F1
#
_cell.length_a   1.000
_cell.length_b   1.000
_cell.length_c   1.000
_cell.angle_alpha   90.00
_cell.angle_beta   90.00
_cell.angle_gamma   90.00
#
_symmetry.space_group_name_H-M   'P 1'
#
loop_
_entity.id
_entity.type
_entity.pdbx_description
1 polymer ?
#
loop_
_entity_poly.entity_id
_entity_poly.type
_entity_poly.pdbx_seq_one_letter_code
_entity_poly.pdbx_strand_id
1 'polypeptide(L)' 'MIEALNQRLEALCQELRTSRGKARTEALDHLAEVLAQLDLHGHPAPAWAREALATAVDENVEDGFDNMPV' A
#
# COMPACT_ATOMS: atom_id res chain seq x y z
N MET A 1 -18.28 -10.42 3.17
CA MET A 1 -17.21 -9.72 3.92
C MET A 1 -15.91 -9.70 3.10
N ILE A 2 -15.33 -10.85 2.75
CA ILE A 2 -14.16 -10.96 1.88
C ILE A 2 -14.37 -10.30 0.49
N GLU A 3 -15.57 -10.43 -0.08
CA GLU A 3 -15.91 -9.77 -1.35
C GLU A 3 -15.78 -8.24 -1.27
N ALA A 4 -16.19 -7.62 -0.16
CA ALA A 4 -16.04 -6.19 0.06
C ALA A 4 -14.58 -5.78 0.27
N LEU A 5 -13.75 -6.65 0.89
CA LEU A 5 -12.31 -6.41 1.01
C LEU A 5 -11.63 -6.50 -0.36
N ASN A 6 -11.99 -7.47 -1.19
CA ASN A 6 -11.47 -7.57 -2.56
C ASN A 6 -11.86 -6.36 -3.42
N GLN A 7 -13.12 -5.91 -3.35
CA GLN A 7 -13.55 -4.70 -4.06
C GLN A 7 -12.79 -3.45 -3.59
N ARG A 8 -12.55 -3.33 -2.28
CA ARG A 8 -11.70 -2.26 -1.73
C ARG A 8 -10.26 -2.36 -2.22
N LEU A 9 -9.73 -3.57 -2.32
CA LEU A 9 -8.39 -3.82 -2.80
C LEU A 9 -8.23 -3.42 -4.28
N GLU A 10 -9.20 -3.75 -5.12
CA GLU A 10 -9.23 -3.31 -6.53
C GLU A 10 -9.33 -1.79 -6.65
N ALA A 11 -10.20 -1.15 -5.85
CA ALA A 11 -10.31 0.30 -5.81
C ALA A 11 -8.99 0.96 -5.40
N LEU A 12 -8.33 0.46 -4.36
CA LEU A 12 -7.00 0.91 -3.93
C LEU A 12 -5.95 0.68 -5.01
N CYS A 13 -6.01 -0.43 -5.75
CA CYS A 13 -5.10 -0.67 -6.88
C CYS A 13 -5.24 0.40 -7.96
N GLN A 14 -6.47 0.77 -8.32
CA GLN A 14 -6.74 1.82 -9.30
C GLN A 14 -6.29 3.18 -8.76
N GLU A 15 -6.60 3.48 -7.50
CA GLU A 15 -6.21 4.72 -6.84
C GLU A 15 -4.69 4.87 -6.80
N LEU A 16 -3.95 3.80 -6.47
CA LEU A 16 -2.49 3.80 -6.47
C LEU A 16 -1.86 4.01 -7.86
N ARG A 17 -2.54 3.59 -8.92
CA ARG A 17 -2.08 3.84 -10.30
C ARG A 17 -2.32 5.28 -10.74
N THR A 18 -3.37 5.92 -10.25
CA THR A 18 -3.76 7.29 -10.63
C THR A 18 -3.19 8.35 -9.69
N SER A 19 -2.99 8.01 -8.42
CA SER A 19 -2.51 8.90 -7.37
C SER A 19 -0.99 8.98 -7.37
N ARG A 20 -0.46 10.16 -7.02
CA ARG A 20 0.98 10.44 -6.90
C ARG A 20 1.25 11.29 -5.66
N GLY A 21 2.49 11.25 -5.17
CA GLY A 21 2.89 11.98 -3.97
C GLY A 21 2.08 11.55 -2.75
N LYS A 22 1.62 12.51 -1.95
CA LYS A 22 0.92 12.25 -0.67
C LYS A 22 -0.31 11.35 -0.79
N ALA A 23 -1.14 11.54 -1.83
CA ALA A 23 -2.34 10.73 -2.03
C ALA A 23 -1.98 9.25 -2.32
N ARG A 24 -0.84 8.99 -2.97
CA ARG A 24 -0.35 7.62 -3.17
C ARG A 24 0.11 7.02 -1.85
N THR A 25 0.84 7.78 -1.02
CA THR A 25 1.28 7.35 0.31
C THR A 25 0.10 7.01 1.23
N GLU A 26 -0.94 7.84 1.25
CA GLU A 26 -2.17 7.57 2.02
C GLU A 26 -2.87 6.30 1.53
N ALA A 27 -2.99 6.11 0.21
CA ALA A 27 -3.57 4.89 -0.37
C ALA A 27 -2.74 3.63 -0.06
N LEU A 28 -1.41 3.74 0.06
CA LEU A 28 -0.53 2.65 0.47
C LEU A 28 -0.73 2.30 1.95
N ASP A 29 -0.90 3.29 2.82
CA ASP A 29 -1.18 3.07 4.24
C ASP A 29 -2.50 2.31 4.42
N HIS A 30 -3.54 2.75 3.72
CA HIS A 30 -4.82 2.06 3.66
C HIS A 30 -4.72 0.64 3.07
N LEU A 31 -3.88 0.43 2.06
CA LEU A 31 -3.60 -0.91 1.53
C LEU A 31 -3.00 -1.81 2.60
N ALA A 32 -2.03 -1.32 3.38
CA ALA A 32 -1.41 -2.08 4.47
C ALA A 32 -2.44 -2.48 5.54
N GLU A 33 -3.33 -1.57 5.94
CA GLU A 33 -4.42 -1.87 6.88
C GLU A 33 -5.36 -2.97 6.36
N VAL A 34 -5.75 -2.91 5.08
CA VAL A 34 -6.64 -3.90 4.47
C VAL A 34 -5.96 -5.27 4.38
N LEU A 35 -4.66 -5.32 4.08
CA LEU A 35 -3.89 -6.56 4.07
C LEU A 35 -3.77 -7.17 5.47
N ALA A 36 -3.57 -6.35 6.51
CA ALA A 36 -3.55 -6.82 7.89
C ALA A 36 -4.90 -7.43 8.30
N GLN A 37 -6.02 -6.82 7.87
CA GLN A 37 -7.34 -7.39 8.10
C GLN A 37 -7.55 -8.71 7.36
N LEU A 38 -7.11 -8.83 6.09
CA LEU A 38 -7.15 -10.09 5.34
C LEU A 38 -6.38 -11.20 6.05
N ASP A 39 -5.18 -10.90 6.55
CA ASP A 39 -4.33 -11.84 7.29
C ASP A 39 -4.99 -12.28 8.61
N LEU A 40 -5.58 -11.35 9.37
CA LEU A 40 -6.36 -11.64 10.58
C LEU A 40 -7.54 -12.58 10.31
N HIS A 41 -8.12 -12.50 9.12
CA HIS A 41 -9.20 -13.39 8.66
C HIS A 41 -8.70 -14.71 8.05
N GLY A 42 -7.38 -14.96 8.04
CA GLY A 42 -6.76 -16.16 7.47
C GLY A 42 -6.73 -16.17 5.94
N HIS A 43 -6.90 -15.01 5.30
CA HIS A 43 -6.87 -14.87 3.86
C HIS A 43 -5.52 -14.31 3.39
N PRO A 44 -4.87 -14.95 2.41
CA PRO A 44 -3.59 -14.47 1.91
C PRO A 44 -3.76 -13.15 1.16
N ALA A 45 -2.91 -12.18 1.49
CA ALA A 45 -2.73 -10.95 0.71
C ALA A 45 -2.25 -11.28 -0.71
N PRO A 46 -2.79 -10.65 -1.77
CA PRO A 46 -2.31 -10.89 -3.12
C PRO A 46 -0.90 -10.29 -3.32
N ALA A 47 -0.12 -10.96 -4.18
CA ALA A 47 1.29 -10.63 -4.42
C ALA A 47 1.48 -9.17 -4.84
N TRP A 48 0.66 -8.68 -5.77
CA TRP A 48 0.74 -7.31 -6.28
C TRP A 48 0.60 -6.25 -5.16
N ALA A 49 -0.17 -6.53 -4.11
CA ALA A 49 -0.39 -5.60 -3.01
C ALA A 49 0.84 -5.53 -2.09
N ARG A 50 1.50 -6.67 -1.85
CA ARG A 50 2.77 -6.72 -1.12
C ARG A 50 3.89 -6.04 -1.92
N GLU A 51 3.92 -6.25 -3.23
CA GLU A 51 4.88 -5.60 -4.13
C GLU A 51 4.67 -4.08 -4.16
N ALA A 52 3.41 -3.61 -4.21
CA ALA A 52 3.11 -2.18 -4.18
C ALA A 52 3.61 -1.49 -2.90
N LEU A 53 3.46 -2.15 -1.74
CA LEU A 53 3.99 -1.66 -0.47
C LEU A 53 5.52 -1.70 -0.42
N ALA A 54 6.14 -2.76 -0.96
CA ALA A 54 7.60 -2.88 -1.00
C ALA A 54 8.23 -1.78 -1.88
N THR A 55 7.67 -1.52 -3.06
CA THR A 55 8.10 -0.43 -3.94
C THR A 55 7.94 0.94 -3.28
N ALA A 56 6.85 1.15 -2.54
CA ALA A 56 6.63 2.41 -1.85
C ALA A 56 7.63 2.70 -0.73
N VAL A 57 8.00 1.67 0.04
CA VAL A 57 9.01 1.80 1.09
C VAL A 57 10.37 2.15 0.48
N ASP A 58 10.70 1.55 -0.66
CA ASP A 58 11.95 1.82 -1.39
C ASP A 58 12.01 3.28 -1.88
N GLU A 59 10.95 3.78 -2.53
CA GLU A 59 10.85 5.17 -2.98
C GLU A 59 10.90 6.19 -1.82
N ASN A 60 10.35 5.85 -0.64
CA ASN A 60 10.38 6.73 0.53
C ASN A 60 11.75 6.72 1.24
N VAL A 61 12.55 5.65 1.10
CA VAL A 61 13.91 5.57 1.66
C VAL A 61 14.88 6.44 0.86
N GLU A 62 14.70 6.56 -0.46
CA GLU A 62 15.54 7.45 -1.29
C GLU A 62 15.31 8.94 -1.01
N ASP A 63 14.09 9.35 -0.63
CA ASP A 63 13.77 10.74 -0.24
C ASP A 63 14.24 11.08 1.20
N GLY A 64 14.33 10.06 2.07
CA GLY A 64 14.67 10.22 3.49
C GLY A 64 16.16 10.38 3.81
N PHE A 65 17.07 10.15 2.85
CA PHE A 65 18.51 10.29 3.07
C PHE A 65 19.04 11.73 2.91
N ASP A 66 18.25 12.67 2.38
CA ASP A 66 18.65 14.08 2.17
C ASP A 66 18.55 14.97 3.43
N ASN A 67 18.28 14.40 4.60
CA ASN A 67 18.16 15.16 5.86
C ASN A 67 19.06 14.63 6.99
N MET A 68 20.25 14.12 6.66
CA MET A 68 21.35 14.04 7.63
C MET A 68 22.16 15.33 7.57
N PRO A 69 22.07 16.24 8.58
CA PRO A 69 22.96 17.39 8.64
C PRO A 69 24.40 16.89 8.87
N VAL A 70 25.29 17.23 7.94
CA VAL A 70 26.75 17.19 8.15
C VAL A 70 27.20 18.34 9.04
#